data_AF-A0A351VE43-F1
#
_entry.id   AF-A0A351VE43-F1
#
_cell.length_a   1.000
_cell.length_b   1.000
_cell.length_c   1.000
_cell.angle_alpha   90.00
_cell.angle_beta   90.00
_cell.angle_gamma   90.00
#
_symmetry.space_group_name_H-M   'P 1'
#
loop_
_entity.id
_entity.type
_entity.pdbx_description
1 polymer ?
#
loop_
_entity_poly.entity_id
_entity_poly.type
_entity_poly.pdbx_seq_one_letter_code
_entity_poly.pdbx_strand_id
1 'polypeptide(L)'
;MNILNLKPLKRFVLFLPVLSALLLCSCGKNTPPVPVSPFSDSTWEYTVEEIAAYEGTECTTYDSVYGGTCYTYPKAYQDRQGTIKYMFDGENRLMCIAWTCASDEEQDLYGFYDLIEESVNTQTGETDTTSHAGHVWYRENGNIVLSLMITSDLKALQYAYLHPDVSSPPKE
;
A
#
# COMPACT_ATOMS: atom_id res chain seq x y z
N MET A 1 -50.16 72.34 -37.49
CA MET A 1 -48.75 72.68 -37.72
C MET A 1 -47.91 71.60 -37.03
N ASN A 2 -47.13 70.85 -37.83
CA ASN A 2 -46.03 69.91 -37.51
C ASN A 2 -46.39 68.67 -36.67
N ILE A 3 -46.72 67.53 -37.31
CA ILE A 3 -45.84 66.52 -37.94
C ILE A 3 -45.11 65.63 -36.91
N LEU A 4 -45.65 64.41 -36.80
CA LEU A 4 -45.05 63.12 -36.44
C LEU A 4 -43.52 63.03 -36.49
N ASN A 5 -42.94 62.40 -35.47
CA ASN A 5 -41.70 61.63 -35.65
C ASN A 5 -41.68 60.41 -34.70
N LEU A 6 -42.30 59.31 -35.16
CA LEU A 6 -41.97 57.97 -34.69
C LEU A 6 -40.58 57.60 -35.24
N LYS A 7 -39.66 57.18 -34.35
CA LYS A 7 -38.41 56.51 -34.75
C LYS A 7 -38.56 54.99 -34.69
N PRO A 8 -37.88 54.24 -35.58
CA PRO A 8 -38.18 52.83 -35.84
C PRO A 8 -37.38 51.83 -35.00
N LEU A 9 -38.08 50.73 -34.67
CA LEU A 9 -37.70 49.32 -34.59
C LEU A 9 -36.19 48.94 -34.61
N LYS A 10 -35.73 48.19 -33.59
CA LYS A 10 -34.74 47.10 -33.74
C LYS A 10 -34.71 46.13 -32.52
N ARG A 11 -35.25 44.94 -32.77
CA ARG A 11 -34.80 43.58 -32.39
C ARG A 11 -34.03 43.36 -31.07
N PHE A 12 -34.67 42.61 -30.17
CA PHE A 12 -34.21 41.30 -29.64
C PHE A 12 -32.70 41.06 -29.68
N VAL A 13 -32.00 41.08 -28.54
CA VAL A 13 -30.98 40.09 -28.15
C VAL A 13 -30.85 40.08 -26.62
N LEU A 14 -31.04 38.89 -26.05
CA LEU A 14 -30.80 38.46 -24.68
C LEU A 14 -29.31 38.64 -24.32
N PHE A 15 -28.97 39.36 -23.24
CA PHE A 15 -27.61 39.34 -22.69
C PHE A 15 -27.65 39.28 -21.16
N LEU A 16 -27.79 38.07 -20.65
CA LEU A 16 -27.36 37.69 -19.31
C LEU A 16 -25.91 37.20 -19.45
N PRO A 17 -24.86 37.94 -19.03
CA PRO A 17 -23.55 37.33 -18.89
C PRO A 17 -23.57 36.55 -17.58
N VAL A 18 -23.84 35.25 -17.70
CA VAL A 18 -23.53 34.24 -16.66
C VAL A 18 -22.04 34.36 -16.39
N LEU A 19 -21.73 35.04 -15.29
CA LEU A 19 -20.38 35.22 -14.79
C LEU A 19 -19.89 33.85 -14.29
N SER A 20 -19.14 33.17 -15.16
CA SER A 20 -17.92 32.46 -14.83
C SER A 20 -17.88 31.76 -13.47
N ALA A 21 -18.58 30.64 -13.36
CA ALA A 21 -18.20 29.57 -12.44
C ALA A 21 -18.05 28.27 -13.25
N LEU A 22 -17.15 28.30 -14.24
CA LEU A 22 -16.44 27.10 -14.64
C LEU A 22 -15.53 26.74 -13.45
N LEU A 23 -16.14 26.14 -12.43
CA LEU A 23 -15.41 25.32 -11.49
C LEU A 23 -14.77 24.25 -12.35
N LEU A 24 -13.46 24.43 -12.56
CA LEU A 24 -12.58 23.41 -13.06
C LEU A 24 -12.81 22.21 -12.14
N CYS A 25 -13.61 21.24 -12.60
CA CYS A 25 -13.45 19.87 -12.19
C CYS A 25 -12.03 19.51 -12.61
N SER A 26 -11.07 19.81 -11.73
CA SER A 26 -9.82 19.09 -11.71
C SER A 26 -10.24 17.64 -11.56
N CYS A 27 -10.29 16.92 -12.68
CA CYS A 27 -10.05 15.49 -12.67
C CYS A 27 -8.63 15.36 -12.13
N GLY A 28 -8.51 15.40 -10.80
CA GLY A 28 -7.38 14.83 -10.11
C GLY A 28 -7.30 13.42 -10.67
N LYS A 29 -6.24 13.15 -11.44
CA LYS A 29 -5.81 11.78 -11.63
C LYS A 29 -5.61 11.27 -10.21
N ASN A 30 -6.59 10.54 -9.71
CA ASN A 30 -6.43 9.70 -8.55
C ASN A 30 -5.40 8.68 -9.02
N THR A 31 -4.11 9.02 -8.88
CA THR A 31 -3.05 8.03 -8.97
C THR A 31 -3.47 6.96 -7.98
N PRO A 32 -3.69 5.72 -8.44
CA PRO A 32 -4.06 4.66 -7.51
C PRO A 32 -2.99 4.64 -6.41
N PRO A 33 -3.42 4.60 -5.14
CA PRO A 33 -2.49 4.61 -4.02
C PRO A 33 -1.42 3.53 -4.22
N VAL A 34 -0.18 3.89 -3.90
CA VAL A 34 0.97 3.01 -4.13
C VAL A 34 0.82 1.78 -3.25
N PRO A 35 0.94 0.55 -3.80
CA PRO A 35 0.95 -0.66 -3.00
C PRO A 35 1.96 -0.57 -1.88
N VAL A 36 1.51 -0.94 -0.69
CA VAL A 36 2.34 -0.88 0.51
C VAL A 36 3.37 -2.02 0.55
N SER A 37 3.15 -3.10 -0.22
CA SER A 37 4.04 -4.27 -0.23
C SER A 37 4.14 -4.88 -1.64
N PRO A 38 5.29 -5.45 -2.05
CA PRO A 38 5.40 -6.16 -3.33
C PRO A 38 4.56 -7.45 -3.38
N PHE A 39 4.02 -7.90 -2.25
CA PHE A 39 3.19 -9.09 -2.14
C PHE A 39 1.68 -8.80 -2.17
N SER A 40 1.27 -7.52 -2.21
CA SER A 40 -0.14 -7.13 -2.20
C SER A 40 -0.36 -5.72 -2.76
N ASP A 41 -1.40 -5.57 -3.57
CA ASP A 41 -1.86 -4.26 -4.09
C ASP A 41 -2.66 -3.43 -3.07
N SER A 42 -2.75 -3.90 -1.82
CA SER A 42 -3.45 -3.20 -0.75
C SER A 42 -2.75 -1.91 -0.34
N THR A 43 -3.50 -1.08 0.38
CA THR A 43 -3.03 0.19 0.93
C THR A 43 -3.43 0.27 2.39
N TRP A 44 -2.94 1.27 3.11
CA TRP A 44 -3.25 1.41 4.54
C TRP A 44 -4.74 1.69 4.82
N GLU A 45 -5.47 2.15 3.80
CA GLU A 45 -6.90 2.41 3.84
C GLU A 45 -7.76 1.17 3.60
N TYR A 46 -7.17 0.04 3.19
CA TYR A 46 -7.93 -1.18 2.96
C TYR A 46 -8.62 -1.65 4.24
N THR A 47 -9.92 -1.87 4.11
CA THR A 47 -10.79 -2.49 5.11
C THR A 47 -10.65 -4.02 5.10
N VAL A 48 -11.17 -4.66 6.14
CA VAL A 48 -11.25 -6.13 6.22
C VAL A 48 -12.04 -6.69 5.04
N GLU A 49 -13.13 -6.04 4.66
CA GLU A 49 -13.99 -6.45 3.54
C GLU A 49 -13.27 -6.36 2.20
N GLU A 50 -12.47 -5.31 2.00
CA GLU A 50 -11.66 -5.15 0.79
C GLU A 50 -10.54 -6.19 0.71
N ILE A 51 -9.90 -6.53 1.83
CA ILE A 51 -8.92 -7.62 1.88
C ILE A 51 -9.57 -8.96 1.56
N ALA A 52 -10.73 -9.26 2.12
CA ALA A 52 -11.46 -10.49 1.81
C ALA A 52 -11.95 -10.54 0.36
N ALA A 53 -12.30 -9.39 -0.24
CA ALA A 53 -12.63 -9.33 -1.66
C ALA A 53 -11.41 -9.54 -2.56
N TYR A 54 -10.22 -9.10 -2.11
CA TYR A 54 -8.96 -9.19 -2.85
C TYR A 54 -8.33 -10.59 -2.76
N GLU A 55 -8.17 -11.15 -1.57
CA GLU A 55 -7.53 -12.46 -1.36
C GLU A 55 -8.51 -13.64 -1.45
N GLY A 56 -9.81 -13.38 -1.28
CA GLY A 56 -10.85 -14.39 -1.12
C GLY A 56 -11.32 -14.51 0.33
N THR A 57 -12.33 -15.37 0.54
CA THR A 57 -12.98 -15.49 1.86
C THR A 57 -12.40 -16.60 2.73
N GLU A 58 -11.65 -17.54 2.15
CA GLU A 58 -11.00 -18.62 2.89
C GLU A 58 -9.69 -18.12 3.53
N CYS A 59 -9.75 -17.82 4.82
CA CYS A 59 -8.62 -17.37 5.60
C CYS A 59 -8.58 -18.04 6.98
N THR A 60 -7.42 -17.94 7.62
CA THR A 60 -7.28 -18.21 9.05
C THR A 60 -7.11 -16.90 9.80
N THR A 61 -7.67 -16.83 11.01
CA THR A 61 -7.60 -15.63 11.83
C THR A 61 -7.11 -15.92 13.24
N TYR A 62 -6.45 -14.93 13.84
CA TYR A 62 -6.00 -14.93 15.23
C TYR A 62 -5.75 -13.49 15.70
N ASP A 63 -5.47 -13.31 16.98
CA ASP A 63 -5.23 -11.99 17.57
C ASP A 63 -4.00 -11.32 16.93
N SER A 64 -4.21 -10.10 16.43
CA SER A 64 -3.14 -9.24 15.93
C SER A 64 -2.31 -8.72 17.10
N VAL A 65 -0.99 -8.64 16.89
CA VAL A 65 -0.08 -7.99 17.86
C VAL A 65 -0.38 -6.51 18.07
N TYR A 66 -1.20 -5.90 17.20
CA TYR A 66 -1.66 -4.52 17.29
C TYR A 66 -3.03 -4.38 17.98
N GLY A 67 -3.57 -5.45 18.57
CA GLY A 67 -4.80 -5.45 19.36
C GLY A 67 -6.10 -5.65 18.57
N GLY A 68 -6.01 -5.84 17.25
CA GLY A 68 -7.14 -6.24 16.40
C GLY A 68 -7.07 -7.70 15.94
N THR A 69 -7.51 -7.97 14.71
CA THR A 69 -7.47 -9.30 14.10
C THR A 69 -6.38 -9.39 13.03
N CYS A 70 -5.65 -10.51 12.99
CA CYS A 70 -4.80 -10.88 11.89
C CYS A 70 -5.56 -11.82 10.95
N TYR A 71 -5.55 -11.52 9.65
CA TYR A 71 -6.09 -12.37 8.58
C TYR A 71 -4.95 -12.95 7.77
N THR A 72 -4.98 -14.27 7.56
CA THR A 72 -3.87 -15.03 6.98
C THR A 72 -4.36 -15.85 5.79
N TYR A 73 -3.70 -15.68 4.64
CA TYR A 73 -4.08 -16.26 3.35
C TYR A 73 -2.89 -16.98 2.69
N PRO A 74 -3.12 -18.08 1.94
CA PRO A 74 -2.09 -18.64 1.07
C PRO A 74 -1.76 -17.64 -0.05
N LYS A 75 -0.48 -17.36 -0.27
CA LYS A 75 -0.04 -16.39 -1.28
C LYS A 75 1.27 -16.84 -1.92
N ALA A 76 1.22 -17.14 -3.20
CA ALA A 76 2.43 -17.42 -3.97
C ALA A 76 3.10 -16.12 -4.44
N TYR A 77 4.43 -16.11 -4.48
CA TYR A 77 5.22 -15.03 -5.05
C TYR A 77 6.45 -15.60 -5.75
N GLN A 78 6.67 -15.25 -7.03
CA GLN A 78 7.77 -15.77 -7.85
C GLN A 78 7.94 -17.29 -7.73
N ASP A 79 6.84 -18.03 -7.93
CA ASP A 79 6.74 -19.49 -7.83
C ASP A 79 6.95 -20.10 -6.43
N ARG A 80 7.22 -19.28 -5.41
CA ARG A 80 7.35 -19.73 -4.03
C ARG A 80 5.99 -19.69 -3.35
N GLN A 81 5.58 -20.83 -2.80
CA GLN A 81 4.41 -20.89 -1.94
C GLN A 81 4.72 -20.21 -0.61
N GLY A 82 3.83 -19.33 -0.20
CA GLY A 82 3.97 -18.58 1.03
C GLY A 82 2.61 -18.27 1.63
N THR A 83 2.64 -17.44 2.64
CA THR A 83 1.46 -16.99 3.38
C THR A 83 1.57 -15.49 3.57
N ILE A 84 0.50 -14.77 3.25
CA ILE A 84 0.38 -13.33 3.53
C ILE A 84 -0.52 -13.09 4.73
N LYS A 85 -0.15 -12.12 5.55
CA LYS A 85 -0.82 -11.71 6.77
C LYS A 85 -1.17 -10.24 6.69
N TYR A 86 -2.42 -9.91 7.02
CA TYR A 86 -2.92 -8.56 7.20
C TYR A 86 -3.27 -8.37 8.68
N MET A 87 -2.52 -7.53 9.39
CA MET A 87 -2.68 -7.35 10.82
C MET A 87 -3.32 -6.00 11.10
N PHE A 88 -4.52 -6.01 11.67
CA PHE A 88 -5.27 -4.80 12.02
C PHE A 88 -5.07 -4.43 13.48
N ASP A 89 -5.26 -3.15 13.81
CA ASP A 89 -5.37 -2.69 15.20
C ASP A 89 -6.80 -2.83 15.75
N GLY A 90 -7.00 -2.46 17.02
CA GLY A 90 -8.32 -2.49 17.67
C GLY A 90 -9.36 -1.52 17.08
N GLU A 91 -8.95 -0.60 16.20
CA GLU A 91 -9.81 0.33 15.46
C GLU A 91 -10.05 -0.11 14.01
N ASN A 92 -9.66 -1.35 13.66
CA ASN A 92 -9.71 -1.92 12.31
C ASN A 92 -8.91 -1.14 11.25
N ARG A 93 -7.82 -0.49 11.67
CA ARG A 93 -6.83 0.09 10.74
C ARG A 93 -5.75 -0.94 10.44
N LEU A 94 -5.34 -1.04 9.18
CA LEU A 94 -4.30 -1.98 8.76
C LEU A 94 -2.93 -1.49 9.24
N MET A 95 -2.24 -2.30 10.04
CA MET A 95 -0.97 -1.94 10.69
C MET A 95 0.25 -2.65 10.13
N CYS A 96 0.08 -3.85 9.57
CA CYS A 96 1.18 -4.61 9.02
C CYS A 96 0.70 -5.54 7.92
N ILE A 97 1.49 -5.61 6.85
CA ILE A 97 1.39 -6.66 5.85
C ILE A 97 2.69 -7.46 5.88
N ALA A 98 2.59 -8.75 6.15
CA ALA A 98 3.74 -9.63 6.20
C ALA A 98 3.55 -10.83 5.30
N TRP A 99 4.53 -11.11 4.45
CA TRP A 99 4.58 -12.33 3.65
C TRP A 99 5.71 -13.23 4.16
N THR A 100 5.45 -14.53 4.22
CA THR A 100 6.41 -15.53 4.71
C THR A 100 6.43 -16.73 3.79
N CYS A 101 7.62 -17.24 3.47
CA CYS A 101 7.80 -18.55 2.87
C CYS A 101 8.79 -19.39 3.66
N ALA A 102 8.71 -20.69 3.46
CA ALA A 102 9.65 -21.66 3.98
C ALA A 102 10.34 -22.40 2.82
N SER A 103 11.50 -22.97 3.10
CA SER A 103 12.23 -23.85 2.20
C SER A 103 12.95 -24.91 3.01
N ASP A 104 13.08 -26.13 2.49
CA ASP A 104 13.92 -27.14 3.13
C ASP A 104 15.43 -26.83 2.94
N GLU A 105 15.75 -26.07 1.90
CA GLU A 105 17.11 -25.68 1.52
C GLU A 105 17.43 -24.26 2.01
N GLU A 106 18.44 -24.13 2.88
CA GLU A 106 18.85 -22.82 3.42
C GLU A 106 19.42 -21.89 2.34
N GLN A 107 20.15 -22.46 1.38
CA GLN A 107 20.81 -21.70 0.32
C GLN A 107 19.79 -21.00 -0.60
N ASP A 108 18.62 -21.61 -0.78
CA ASP A 108 17.52 -21.01 -1.54
C ASP A 108 16.96 -19.78 -0.84
N LEU A 109 16.91 -19.78 0.50
CA LEU A 109 16.43 -18.63 1.26
C LEU A 109 17.50 -17.53 1.36
N TYR A 110 18.78 -17.88 1.44
CA TYR A 110 19.87 -16.89 1.35
C TYR A 110 19.84 -16.15 0.02
N GLY A 111 19.81 -16.90 -1.10
CA GLY A 111 19.73 -16.27 -2.43
C GLY A 111 18.46 -15.44 -2.61
N PHE A 112 17.34 -15.87 -2.02
CA PHE A 112 16.10 -15.09 -2.10
C PHE A 112 16.11 -13.86 -1.19
N TYR A 113 16.76 -13.92 -0.02
CA TYR A 113 16.98 -12.78 0.84
C TYR A 113 17.76 -11.70 0.10
N ASP A 114 18.89 -12.07 -0.52
CA ASP A 114 19.74 -11.14 -1.27
C ASP A 114 18.96 -10.45 -2.40
N LEU A 115 18.13 -11.20 -3.13
CA LEU A 115 17.29 -10.64 -4.19
C LEU A 115 16.26 -9.62 -3.67
N ILE A 116 15.63 -9.90 -2.53
CA ILE A 116 14.69 -8.94 -1.93
C ILE A 116 15.46 -7.73 -1.39
N GLU A 117 16.58 -7.93 -0.71
CA GLU A 117 17.42 -6.86 -0.15
C GLU A 117 17.86 -5.91 -1.27
N GLU A 118 18.39 -6.44 -2.38
CA GLU A 118 18.80 -5.66 -3.55
C GLU A 118 17.61 -4.90 -4.17
N SER A 119 16.44 -5.54 -4.26
CA SER A 119 15.24 -4.90 -4.79
C SER A 119 14.77 -3.74 -3.91
N VAL A 120 14.79 -3.90 -2.58
CA VAL A 120 14.39 -2.83 -1.65
C VAL A 120 15.42 -1.71 -1.66
N ASN A 121 16.72 -2.02 -1.59
CA ASN A 121 17.81 -1.05 -1.69
C ASN A 121 17.72 -0.19 -2.96
N THR A 122 17.43 -0.81 -4.10
CA THR A 122 17.22 -0.10 -5.37
C THR A 122 16.04 0.87 -5.29
N GLN A 123 14.97 0.52 -4.58
CA GLN A 123 13.77 1.35 -4.43
C GLN A 123 13.95 2.48 -3.41
N THR A 124 14.70 2.24 -2.33
CA THR A 124 14.93 3.22 -1.25
C THR A 124 16.13 4.12 -1.49
N GLY A 125 17.02 3.73 -2.41
CA GLY A 125 18.30 4.41 -2.63
C GLY A 125 19.35 4.10 -1.58
N GLU A 126 19.11 3.09 -0.72
CA GLU A 126 20.09 2.59 0.24
C GLU A 126 21.09 1.66 -0.44
N THR A 127 22.33 1.64 0.07
CA THR A 127 23.41 0.80 -0.44
C THR A 127 23.92 -0.20 0.59
N ASP A 128 23.37 -0.15 1.80
CA ASP A 128 23.80 -1.00 2.89
C ASP A 128 23.33 -2.43 2.62
N THR A 129 24.26 -3.36 2.71
CA THR A 129 23.97 -4.79 2.70
C THR A 129 24.24 -5.34 4.08
N THR A 130 23.29 -6.12 4.58
CA THR A 130 23.41 -6.70 5.91
C THR A 130 23.80 -8.16 5.79
N SER A 131 24.40 -8.73 6.85
CA SER A 131 24.40 -10.19 6.97
C SER A 131 22.95 -10.68 7.02
N HIS A 132 22.68 -11.91 6.57
CA HIS A 132 21.39 -12.62 6.62
C HIS A 132 20.74 -12.78 8.04
N ALA A 133 21.10 -11.94 9.00
CA ALA A 133 20.53 -11.81 10.33
C ALA A 133 19.27 -10.91 10.37
N GLY A 134 18.95 -10.23 9.26
CA GLY A 134 17.79 -9.35 9.11
C GLY A 134 18.18 -7.89 8.85
N HIS A 135 17.31 -7.19 8.13
CA HIS A 135 17.49 -5.80 7.70
C HIS A 135 16.19 -5.03 7.94
N VAL A 136 16.32 -3.82 8.49
CA VAL A 136 15.23 -2.87 8.64
C VAL A 136 15.54 -1.63 7.82
N TRP A 137 14.66 -1.29 6.88
CA TRP A 137 14.68 -0.01 6.18
C TRP A 137 13.73 0.95 6.90
N TYR A 138 14.27 2.06 7.38
CA TYR A 138 13.52 3.07 8.12
C TYR A 138 13.01 4.14 7.16
N ARG A 139 11.69 4.30 7.04
CA ARG A 139 11.08 5.17 6.02
C ARG A 139 9.90 5.94 6.59
N GLU A 140 9.64 7.13 6.04
CA GLU A 140 8.50 7.97 6.45
C GLU A 140 7.14 7.30 6.18
N ASN A 141 7.06 6.50 5.11
CA ASN A 141 5.83 5.83 4.69
C ASN A 141 5.64 4.42 5.27
N GLY A 142 6.48 4.04 6.23
CA GLY A 142 6.44 2.73 6.89
C GLY A 142 7.73 1.95 6.73
N ASN A 143 8.17 1.30 7.80
CA ASN A 143 9.39 0.50 7.77
C ASN A 143 9.19 -0.79 6.99
N ILE A 144 10.25 -1.23 6.31
CA ILE A 144 10.36 -2.60 5.79
C ILE A 144 11.24 -3.38 6.76
N VAL A 145 10.82 -4.60 7.09
CA VAL A 145 11.62 -5.56 7.85
C VAL A 145 11.77 -6.83 7.03
N LEU A 146 12.98 -7.15 6.62
CA LEU A 146 13.33 -8.44 6.04
C LEU A 146 14.04 -9.28 7.11
N SER A 147 13.59 -10.50 7.32
CA SER A 147 14.12 -11.38 8.35
C SER A 147 14.26 -12.78 7.81
N LEU A 148 15.37 -13.42 8.17
CA LEU A 148 15.63 -14.81 7.86
C LEU A 148 15.81 -15.59 9.16
N MET A 149 15.10 -16.71 9.26
CA MET A 149 15.16 -17.62 10.39
C MET A 149 15.61 -18.98 9.88
N ILE A 150 16.82 -19.39 10.24
CA ILE A 150 17.38 -20.70 9.89
C ILE A 150 17.66 -21.45 11.19
N THR A 151 16.93 -22.54 11.40
CA THR A 151 17.10 -23.49 12.50
C THR A 151 17.07 -24.91 11.94
N SER A 152 17.32 -25.92 12.78
CA SER A 152 17.16 -27.32 12.39
C SER A 152 15.73 -27.65 11.98
N ASP A 153 14.75 -27.01 12.63
CA ASP A 153 13.33 -27.39 12.57
C ASP A 153 12.52 -26.47 11.65
N LEU A 154 13.00 -25.24 11.44
CA LEU A 154 12.34 -24.21 10.64
C LEU A 154 13.37 -23.39 9.87
N LYS A 155 13.12 -23.24 8.57
CA LYS A 155 13.84 -22.36 7.67
C LYS A 155 12.82 -21.48 6.96
N ALA A 156 12.80 -20.20 7.28
CA ALA A 156 11.79 -19.28 6.76
C ALA A 156 12.35 -17.89 6.52
N LEU A 157 11.82 -17.23 5.49
CA LEU A 157 12.03 -15.82 5.21
C LEU A 157 10.72 -15.09 5.43
N GLN A 158 10.78 -13.96 6.12
CA GLN A 158 9.65 -13.05 6.28
C GLN A 158 10.03 -11.66 5.79
N TYR A 159 9.13 -11.08 4.99
CA TYR A 159 9.12 -9.66 4.69
C TYR A 159 7.90 -9.04 5.36
N ALA A 160 8.08 -7.98 6.13
CA ALA A 160 7.01 -7.20 6.73
C ALA A 160 7.10 -5.74 6.29
N TYR A 161 5.97 -5.16 5.94
CA TYR A 161 5.80 -3.72 5.79
C TYR A 161 4.90 -3.22 6.91
N LEU A 162 5.41 -2.23 7.64
CA LEU A 162 4.81 -1.72 8.86
C LEU A 162 4.18 -0.35 8.60
N HIS A 163 2.99 -0.12 9.14
CA HIS A 163 2.34 1.19 9.07
C HIS A 163 3.23 2.25 9.76
N PRO A 164 3.26 3.51 9.28
CA PRO A 164 4.05 4.58 9.89
C PRO A 164 3.85 4.70 11.41
N ASP A 165 2.61 4.64 11.89
CA ASP A 165 2.26 4.72 13.33
C ASP A 165 2.92 3.64 14.20
N VAL A 166 3.30 2.50 13.63
CA VAL A 166 3.95 1.38 14.34
C VAL A 166 5.40 1.16 13.89
N SER A 167 5.89 2.04 13.01
CA SER A 167 7.28 2.07 12.57
C SER A 167 8.11 2.82 13.59
N SER A 168 9.09 2.14 14.19
CA SER A 168 10.02 2.81 15.11
C SER A 168 11.16 3.46 14.32
N PRO A 169 11.64 4.64 14.71
CA PRO A 169 12.90 5.16 14.18
C PRO A 169 14.09 4.27 14.61
N PRO A 170 15.26 4.39 13.96
CA PRO A 170 16.47 3.71 14.40
C PRO A 170 16.71 3.97 15.89
N LYS A 171 17.07 2.94 16.66
CA LYS A 171 17.54 3.14 18.03
C LYS A 171 18.94 3.75 17.98
N GLU A 172 19.10 4.94 18.57
CA GLU A 172 20.40 5.59 18.80
C GLU A 172 21.28 4.79 19.78
#